data_AF-Q6VEL3-F1
#
_entry.id   AF-Q6VEL3-F1
#
_cell.length_a   1.000
_cell.length_b   1.000
_cell.length_c   1.000
_cell.angle_alpha   90.00
_cell.angle_beta   90.00
_cell.angle_gamma   90.00
#
_symmetry.space_group_name_H-M   'P 1'
#
loop_
_entity.id
_entity.type
_entity.pdbx_description
1 polymer ?
#
loop_
_entity_poly.entity_id
_entity_poly.type
_entity_poly.pdbx_seq_one_letter_code
_entity_poly.pdbx_strand_id
1 'polypeptide(L)'
;WIHGLTIEDEFTHKPMVQQYFQRMWKSLHYYQKMIQEPSRDKLLPDPLQHPYIQPKYTLVLEMKDVLVHPDWTYQTGWRFKKRPGVDHFLSELAKEFEIVVFTAEQGMTVFPILDALDPHGYIMYRLVRDATHFVDGHHVKNLNNLNRDLR
;
A
#
# COMPACT_ATOMS: atom_id res chain seq x y z
N TRP A 1 43.86 -6.94 9.95
CA TRP A 1 43.56 -6.27 8.66
C TRP A 1 44.02 -7.17 7.52
N ILE A 2 43.23 -7.23 6.43
CA ILE A 2 43.57 -7.63 5.05
C ILE A 2 43.95 -9.09 4.72
N HIS A 3 43.11 -10.07 5.07
CA HIS A 3 42.94 -11.24 4.19
C HIS A 3 41.47 -11.23 3.75
N GLY A 4 41.16 -10.34 2.81
CA GLY A 4 39.84 -10.24 2.21
C GLY A 4 39.59 -11.52 1.43
N LEU A 5 38.73 -12.38 1.97
CA LEU A 5 38.12 -13.45 1.18
C LEU A 5 37.44 -12.77 -0.01
N THR A 6 37.98 -12.98 -1.20
CA THR A 6 37.34 -12.51 -2.43
C THR A 6 36.00 -13.21 -2.50
N ILE A 7 34.92 -12.47 -2.30
CA ILE A 7 33.56 -13.02 -2.47
C ILE A 7 33.41 -13.29 -3.96
N GLU A 8 33.47 -14.56 -4.35
CA GLU A 8 33.27 -14.98 -5.73
C GLU A 8 31.80 -14.74 -6.11
N ASP A 9 31.59 -13.80 -7.02
CA ASP A 9 30.29 -13.52 -7.64
C ASP A 9 30.15 -14.31 -8.95
N GLU A 10 28.93 -14.44 -9.46
CA GLU A 10 28.54 -15.19 -10.66
C GLU A 10 29.30 -14.75 -11.93
N PHE A 11 29.93 -13.57 -11.91
CA PHE A 11 30.69 -13.01 -13.02
C PHE A 11 32.21 -13.18 -12.89
N THR A 12 32.70 -13.78 -11.80
CA THR A 12 34.15 -13.87 -11.48
C THR A 12 34.94 -14.65 -12.55
N HIS A 13 34.29 -15.58 -13.26
CA HIS A 13 34.92 -16.38 -14.31
C HIS A 13 34.92 -15.74 -15.71
N LYS A 14 34.41 -14.51 -15.87
CA LYS A 14 34.32 -13.82 -17.18
C LYS A 14 35.49 -12.83 -17.38
N PRO A 15 35.79 -12.38 -18.62
CA PRO A 15 36.79 -11.35 -18.89
C PRO A 15 36.55 -10.07 -18.08
N MET A 16 37.62 -9.47 -17.54
CA MET A 16 37.56 -8.36 -16.56
C MET A 16 36.61 -7.22 -16.96
N VAL A 17 36.65 -6.76 -18.21
CA VAL A 17 35.76 -5.69 -18.73
C VAL A 17 34.29 -6.12 -18.71
N GLN A 18 34.01 -7.38 -19.05
CA GLN A 18 32.65 -7.94 -18.97
C GLN A 18 32.18 -8.03 -17.52
N GLN A 19 33.07 -8.34 -16.56
CA GLN A 19 32.71 -8.35 -15.14
C GLN A 19 32.23 -6.99 -14.66
N TYR A 20 32.98 -5.92 -14.97
CA TYR A 20 32.61 -4.56 -14.58
C TYR A 20 31.27 -4.14 -15.18
N PHE A 21 31.06 -4.40 -16.47
CA PHE A 21 29.81 -4.07 -17.14
C PHE A 21 28.64 -4.88 -16.57
N GLN A 22 28.79 -6.19 -16.40
CA GLN A 22 27.71 -7.03 -15.85
C GLN A 22 27.38 -6.70 -14.40
N ARG A 23 28.38 -6.34 -13.58
CA ARG A 23 28.14 -5.84 -12.22
C ARG A 23 27.40 -4.51 -12.22
N MET A 24 27.78 -3.59 -13.12
CA MET A 24 27.07 -2.33 -13.31
C MET A 24 25.62 -2.58 -13.73
N TRP A 25 25.39 -3.46 -14.71
CA TRP A 25 24.03 -3.83 -15.13
C TRP A 25 23.24 -4.54 -14.04
N LYS A 26 23.82 -5.48 -13.29
CA LYS A 26 23.17 -6.15 -12.16
C LYS A 26 22.81 -5.14 -11.07
N SER A 27 23.71 -4.20 -10.79
CA SER A 27 23.47 -3.11 -9.85
C SER A 27 22.32 -2.21 -10.32
N LEU A 28 22.30 -1.79 -11.59
CA LEU A 28 21.22 -0.99 -12.16
C LEU A 28 19.87 -1.73 -12.12
N HIS A 29 19.83 -3.00 -12.54
CA HIS A 29 18.62 -3.82 -12.45
C HIS A 29 18.18 -4.07 -11.01
N TYR A 30 19.12 -4.26 -10.08
CA TYR A 30 18.83 -4.41 -8.66
C TYR A 30 18.20 -3.16 -8.08
N TYR A 31 18.76 -1.97 -8.35
CA TYR A 31 18.16 -0.71 -7.92
C TYR A 31 16.79 -0.48 -8.55
N GLN A 32 16.62 -0.77 -9.85
CA GLN A 32 15.32 -0.70 -10.51
C GLN A 32 14.30 -1.62 -9.84
N LYS A 33 14.71 -2.86 -9.54
CA LYS A 33 13.87 -3.87 -8.89
C LYS A 33 13.51 -3.45 -7.46
N MET A 34 14.45 -2.92 -6.68
CA MET A 34 14.17 -2.38 -5.34
C MET A 34 13.19 -1.20 -5.34
N ILE A 35 13.19 -0.38 -6.40
CA ILE A 35 12.25 0.74 -6.55
C ILE A 35 10.85 0.24 -6.91
N GLN A 36 10.77 -0.84 -7.70
CA GLN A 36 9.51 -1.37 -8.23
C GLN A 36 8.84 -2.40 -7.31
N GLU A 37 9.61 -3.23 -6.60
CA GLU A 37 9.08 -4.24 -5.71
C GLU A 37 8.40 -3.59 -4.50
N PRO A 38 7.15 -3.98 -4.20
CA PRO A 38 6.42 -3.39 -3.08
C PRO A 38 7.13 -3.72 -1.77
N SER A 39 6.93 -2.88 -0.76
CA SER A 39 7.44 -3.12 0.59
C SER A 39 6.89 -4.41 1.23
N ARG A 40 5.79 -4.98 0.69
CA ARG A 40 5.09 -6.16 1.21
C ARG A 40 4.47 -7.02 0.09
N ASP A 41 4.71 -8.33 0.15
CA ASP A 41 4.06 -9.30 -0.74
C ASP A 41 2.55 -9.43 -0.47
N LYS A 42 2.18 -9.45 0.82
CA LYS A 42 0.79 -9.50 1.30
C LYS A 42 0.42 -8.21 2.01
N LEU A 43 -0.65 -7.55 1.57
CA LEU A 43 -1.13 -6.29 2.15
C LEU A 43 -2.02 -6.54 3.37
N LEU A 44 -2.85 -7.58 3.36
CA LEU A 44 -3.69 -7.98 4.49
C LEU A 44 -3.21 -9.30 5.11
N PRO A 45 -3.39 -9.49 6.43
CA PRO A 45 -3.15 -10.78 7.07
C PRO A 45 -4.11 -11.85 6.54
N ASP A 46 -3.77 -13.12 6.78
CA ASP A 46 -4.62 -14.25 6.44
C ASP A 46 -5.97 -14.16 7.19
N PRO A 47 -7.08 -14.62 6.58
CA PRO A 47 -8.40 -14.53 7.19
C PRO A 47 -8.47 -15.29 8.51
N LEU A 48 -9.31 -14.81 9.42
CA LEU A 48 -9.45 -15.41 10.74
C LEU A 48 -10.07 -16.81 10.63
N GLN A 49 -9.55 -17.75 11.42
CA GLN A 49 -10.09 -19.09 11.53
C GLN A 49 -11.22 -19.13 12.58
N HIS A 50 -12.10 -20.13 12.45
CA HIS A 50 -13.15 -20.42 13.44
C HIS A 50 -12.55 -20.50 14.86
N PRO A 51 -13.14 -19.82 15.87
CA PRO A 51 -14.55 -19.41 16.00
C PRO A 51 -14.88 -17.97 15.56
N TYR A 52 -13.90 -17.20 15.09
CA TYR A 52 -14.14 -15.82 14.67
C TYR A 52 -14.76 -15.78 13.27
N ILE A 53 -15.92 -15.13 13.14
CA ILE A 53 -16.63 -15.01 11.86
C ILE A 53 -16.18 -13.71 11.21
N GLN A 54 -15.48 -13.82 10.09
CA GLN A 54 -15.13 -12.68 9.24
C GLN A 54 -16.19 -12.52 8.14
N PRO A 55 -16.51 -11.29 7.71
CA PRO A 55 -17.39 -11.07 6.57
C PRO A 55 -16.87 -11.77 5.31
N LYS A 56 -17.79 -12.30 4.50
CA LYS A 56 -17.43 -13.07 3.29
C LYS A 56 -16.79 -12.21 2.20
N TYR A 57 -17.23 -10.97 2.07
CA TYR A 57 -16.80 -10.07 1.00
C TYR A 57 -15.96 -8.92 1.56
N THR A 58 -14.88 -8.59 0.87
CA THR A 58 -14.03 -7.44 1.19
C THR A 58 -14.40 -6.26 0.29
N LEU A 59 -14.75 -5.13 0.90
CA LEU A 59 -15.06 -3.90 0.19
C LEU A 59 -13.86 -2.94 0.27
N VAL A 60 -13.20 -2.75 -0.86
CA VAL A 60 -12.08 -1.80 -0.98
C VAL A 60 -12.60 -0.43 -1.43
N LEU A 61 -12.37 0.58 -0.60
CA LEU A 61 -12.83 1.96 -0.84
C LEU A 61 -11.66 2.93 -0.95
N GLU A 62 -11.78 3.89 -1.86
CA GLU A 62 -10.92 5.08 -1.83
C GLU A 62 -11.39 6.02 -0.71
N MET A 63 -10.46 6.76 -0.10
CA MET A 63 -10.78 7.79 0.88
C MET A 63 -11.16 9.11 0.20
N LYS A 64 -10.25 9.61 -0.65
CA LYS A 64 -10.36 10.91 -1.32
C LYS A 64 -11.47 10.90 -2.37
N ASP A 65 -12.31 11.93 -2.36
CA ASP A 65 -13.44 12.15 -3.27
C ASP A 65 -14.54 11.07 -3.22
N VAL A 66 -14.39 10.05 -2.37
CA VAL A 66 -15.40 9.01 -2.11
C VAL A 66 -15.99 9.16 -0.72
N LEU A 67 -15.16 9.24 0.32
CA LEU A 67 -15.57 9.40 1.72
C LEU A 67 -15.41 10.85 2.20
N VAL A 68 -14.29 11.45 1.83
CA VAL A 68 -13.94 12.84 2.20
C VAL A 68 -13.40 13.57 0.99
N HIS A 69 -13.71 14.86 0.89
CA HIS A 69 -13.20 15.72 -0.18
C HIS A 69 -12.24 16.75 0.40
N PRO A 70 -10.96 16.78 -0.03
CA PRO A 70 -10.03 17.83 0.35
C PRO A 70 -10.43 19.16 -0.30
N ASP A 71 -10.54 20.20 0.51
CA ASP A 71 -10.85 21.57 0.12
C ASP A 71 -9.73 22.49 0.60
N TRP A 72 -9.22 23.35 -0.28
CA TRP A 72 -8.17 24.29 0.07
C TRP A 72 -8.63 25.72 -0.18
N THR A 73 -8.44 26.59 0.81
CA THR A 73 -8.70 28.02 0.67
C THR A 73 -7.55 28.83 1.25
N TYR A 74 -7.34 30.05 0.73
CA TYR A 74 -6.31 30.97 1.24
C TYR A 74 -6.48 31.33 2.72
N GLN A 75 -7.71 31.33 3.23
CA GLN A 75 -8.01 31.74 4.60
C GLN A 75 -7.79 30.60 5.62
N THR A 76 -8.07 29.36 5.21
CA THR A 76 -8.15 28.22 6.14
C THR A 76 -7.13 27.12 5.87
N GLY A 77 -6.42 27.18 4.72
CA GLY A 77 -5.57 26.11 4.26
C GLY A 77 -6.35 24.84 3.88
N TRP A 78 -5.68 23.69 3.99
CA TRP A 78 -6.28 22.38 3.73
C TRP A 78 -7.32 22.01 4.78
N ARG A 79 -8.52 21.65 4.31
CA ARG A 79 -9.61 21.10 5.11
C ARG A 79 -10.18 19.88 4.42
N PHE A 80 -10.72 18.96 5.19
CA PHE A 80 -11.38 17.76 4.65
C PHE A 80 -12.87 17.85 4.95
N LYS A 81 -13.68 17.89 3.90
CA LYS A 81 -15.14 17.88 4.00
C LYS A 81 -15.64 16.45 3.98
N LYS A 82 -16.40 16.07 5.00
CA LYS A 82 -17.06 14.77 5.08
C LYS A 82 -18.20 14.70 4.06
N ARG A 83 -18.30 13.58 3.33
CA ARG A 83 -19.42 13.36 2.41
C ARG A 83 -20.70 13.06 3.20
N PRO A 84 -21.85 13.67 2.85
CA PRO A 84 -23.11 13.40 3.53
C PRO A 84 -23.48 11.92 3.49
N GLY A 85 -23.92 11.36 4.61
CA GLY A 85 -24.38 9.97 4.72
C GLY A 85 -23.28 8.91 4.88
N VAL A 86 -22.00 9.31 4.94
CA VAL A 86 -20.88 8.35 5.10
C VAL A 86 -20.98 7.54 6.39
N ASP A 87 -21.44 8.14 7.50
CA ASP A 87 -21.60 7.42 8.76
C ASP A 87 -22.55 6.23 8.63
N HIS A 88 -23.73 6.50 8.08
CA HIS A 88 -24.75 5.48 7.85
C HIS A 88 -24.25 4.42 6.86
N PHE A 89 -23.61 4.85 5.78
CA PHE A 89 -23.03 3.96 4.77
C PHE A 89 -22.02 2.98 5.38
N LEU A 90 -21.06 3.48 6.18
CA LEU A 90 -20.07 2.64 6.85
C LEU A 90 -20.74 1.71 7.89
N SER A 91 -21.69 2.23 8.68
CA SER A 91 -22.37 1.43 9.70
C SER A 91 -23.20 0.27 9.12
N GLU A 92 -23.81 0.46 7.95
CA GLU A 92 -24.63 -0.57 7.31
C GLU A 92 -23.74 -1.63 6.65
N LEU A 93 -22.70 -1.19 5.93
CA LEU A 93 -21.79 -2.09 5.23
C LEU A 93 -20.89 -2.89 6.17
N ALA A 94 -20.53 -2.34 7.33
CA ALA A 94 -19.68 -3.04 8.30
C ALA A 94 -20.33 -4.34 8.84
N LYS A 95 -21.65 -4.52 8.68
CA LYS A 95 -22.36 -5.74 9.06
C LYS A 95 -22.10 -6.91 8.10
N GLU A 96 -21.91 -6.62 6.82
CA GLU A 96 -21.83 -7.64 5.76
C GLU A 96 -20.48 -7.69 5.04
N PHE A 97 -19.68 -6.63 5.15
CA PHE A 97 -18.42 -6.47 4.42
C PHE A 97 -17.24 -6.15 5.34
N GLU A 98 -16.08 -6.70 4.99
CA GLU A 98 -14.79 -6.27 5.52
C GLU A 98 -14.40 -4.97 4.79
N ILE A 99 -14.53 -3.83 5.47
CA ILE A 99 -14.22 -2.53 4.87
C ILE A 99 -12.71 -2.27 4.93
N VAL A 100 -12.11 -2.05 3.76
CA VAL A 100 -10.70 -1.71 3.61
C VAL A 100 -10.58 -0.38 2.89
N VAL A 101 -9.97 0.62 3.52
CA VAL A 101 -9.64 1.88 2.84
C VAL A 101 -8.31 1.71 2.13
N PHE A 102 -8.26 1.92 0.82
CA PHE A 102 -7.03 1.90 0.02
C PHE A 102 -6.86 3.22 -0.72
N THR A 103 -5.90 4.03 -0.27
CA THR A 103 -5.60 5.36 -0.81
C THR A 103 -4.12 5.50 -1.23
N ALA A 104 -3.87 6.35 -2.22
CA ALA A 104 -2.51 6.73 -2.62
C ALA A 104 -1.96 7.94 -1.82
N GLU A 105 -2.78 8.48 -0.92
CA GLU A 105 -2.40 9.58 -0.02
C GLU A 105 -1.48 9.09 1.11
N GLN A 106 -0.71 10.02 1.69
CA GLN A 106 0.31 9.70 2.68
C GLN A 106 -0.31 9.41 4.06
N GLY A 107 0.16 8.35 4.72
CA GLY A 107 -0.40 7.89 6.00
C GLY A 107 -0.45 8.95 7.09
N MET A 108 0.58 9.81 7.17
CA MET A 108 0.66 10.90 8.15
C MET A 108 -0.56 11.84 8.12
N THR A 109 -1.17 12.04 6.95
CA THR A 109 -2.36 12.87 6.79
C THR A 109 -3.63 12.03 6.87
N VAL A 110 -3.62 10.83 6.29
CA VAL A 110 -4.79 9.96 6.16
C VAL A 110 -5.27 9.41 7.51
N PHE A 111 -4.37 8.93 8.36
CA PHE A 111 -4.75 8.30 9.63
C PHE A 111 -5.62 9.19 10.53
N PRO A 112 -5.23 10.44 10.86
CA PRO A 112 -6.06 11.29 11.71
C PRO A 112 -7.41 11.66 11.07
N ILE A 113 -7.49 11.71 9.74
CA ILE A 113 -8.75 11.96 9.04
C ILE A 113 -9.68 10.77 9.17
N LEU A 114 -9.17 9.56 8.96
CA LEU A 114 -9.96 8.33 9.10
C LEU A 114 -10.40 8.10 10.55
N ASP A 115 -9.55 8.41 11.54
CA ASP A 115 -9.92 8.34 12.95
C ASP A 115 -11.05 9.31 13.32
N ALA A 116 -11.04 10.52 12.74
CA ALA A 116 -12.12 11.48 12.93
C ALA A 116 -13.39 11.11 12.13
N LEU A 117 -13.25 10.43 11.00
CA LEU A 117 -14.36 10.00 10.16
C LEU A 117 -15.11 8.82 10.75
N ASP A 118 -14.38 7.85 11.30
CA ASP A 118 -14.88 6.56 11.78
C ASP A 118 -14.49 6.33 13.26
N PRO A 119 -15.13 7.03 14.20
CA PRO A 119 -14.87 6.86 15.62
C PRO A 119 -15.33 5.50 16.18
N HIS A 120 -16.17 4.77 15.44
CA HIS A 120 -16.71 3.47 15.83
C HIS A 120 -15.84 2.29 15.35
N GLY A 121 -14.88 2.53 14.45
CA GLY A 121 -13.96 1.51 13.95
C GLY A 121 -14.59 0.51 12.98
N TYR A 122 -15.49 0.98 12.11
CA TYR A 122 -16.05 0.19 11.01
C TYR A 122 -15.01 -0.21 9.95
N ILE A 123 -13.99 0.62 9.73
CA ILE A 123 -12.90 0.37 8.77
C ILE A 123 -11.87 -0.55 9.43
N MET A 124 -11.76 -1.78 8.91
CA MET A 124 -10.87 -2.81 9.47
C MET A 124 -9.40 -2.60 9.10
N TYR A 125 -9.13 -2.24 7.84
CA TYR A 125 -7.77 -2.05 7.34
C TYR A 125 -7.62 -0.74 6.57
N ARG A 126 -6.44 -0.13 6.72
CA ARG A 126 -6.10 1.18 6.15
C ARG A 126 -4.80 1.04 5.36
N LEU A 127 -4.91 0.95 4.05
CA LEU A 127 -3.82 0.89 3.10
C LEU A 127 -3.58 2.29 2.53
N VAL A 128 -2.36 2.79 2.72
CA VAL A 128 -1.94 4.14 2.32
C VAL A 128 -0.89 4.05 1.21
N ARG A 129 -0.29 5.19 0.81
CA ARG A 129 0.71 5.26 -0.25
C ARG A 129 1.79 4.16 -0.19
N ASP A 130 2.26 3.79 0.99
CA ASP A 130 3.31 2.78 1.18
C ASP A 130 2.89 1.36 0.75
N ALA A 131 1.59 1.10 0.64
CA ALA A 131 0.99 -0.14 0.15
C ALA A 131 0.72 -0.12 -1.37
N THR A 132 0.98 0.99 -2.05
CA THR A 132 0.84 1.09 -3.51
C THR A 132 2.15 0.76 -4.21
N HIS A 133 2.06 0.27 -5.44
CA HIS A 133 3.23 0.08 -6.29
C HIS A 133 3.53 1.35 -7.08
N PHE A 134 4.79 1.78 -7.08
CA PHE A 134 5.22 2.89 -7.92
C PHE A 134 5.72 2.35 -9.26
N VAL A 135 4.90 2.46 -10.29
CA VAL A 135 5.19 1.95 -11.64
C VAL A 135 5.07 3.12 -12.62
N ASP A 136 6.12 3.38 -13.38
CA ASP A 136 6.17 4.40 -14.44
C ASP A 136 5.68 5.79 -13.98
N GLY A 137 6.10 6.22 -12.79
CA GLY A 137 5.73 7.53 -12.23
C GLY A 137 4.35 7.59 -11.56
N HIS A 138 3.60 6.49 -11.55
CA HIS A 138 2.24 6.43 -11.03
C HIS A 138 2.10 5.44 -9.87
N HIS A 139 1.23 5.78 -8.93
CA HIS A 139 0.86 4.89 -7.83
C HIS A 139 -0.26 3.96 -8.27
N VAL A 140 0.05 2.68 -8.38
CA VAL A 140 -0.88 1.62 -8.77
C VAL A 140 -1.34 0.86 -7.52
N LYS A 141 -2.66 0.75 -7.37
CA LYS A 141 -3.31 -0.02 -6.31
C LYS A 141 -3.55 -1.44 -6.77
N ASN A 142 -2.57 -2.30 -6.53
CA ASN A 142 -2.65 -3.68 -6.97
C ASN A 142 -3.49 -4.51 -5.99
N LEU A 143 -4.66 -4.96 -6.44
CA LEU A 143 -5.56 -5.80 -5.63
C LEU A 143 -5.07 -7.25 -5.52
N ASN A 144 -4.18 -7.71 -6.39
CA ASN A 144 -3.64 -9.08 -6.33
C ASN A 144 -2.86 -9.33 -5.03
N ASN A 145 -2.26 -8.29 -4.45
CA ASN A 145 -1.50 -8.36 -3.20
C ASN A 145 -2.39 -8.23 -1.97
N LEU A 146 -3.70 -8.04 -2.12
CA LEU A 146 -4.63 -7.84 -1.01
C LEU A 146 -4.76 -9.07 -0.11
N ASN A 147 -4.35 -10.26 -0.56
CA ASN A 147 -4.51 -11.53 0.17
C ASN A 147 -6.00 -11.87 0.42
N ARG A 148 -6.84 -11.60 -0.58
CA ARG A 148 -8.27 -11.94 -0.63
C ARG A 148 -8.59 -12.48 -2.02
N ASP A 149 -9.63 -13.31 -2.12
CA ASP A 149 -10.11 -13.74 -3.44
C ASP A 149 -10.72 -12.55 -4.18
N LEU A 150 -10.40 -12.43 -5.47
CA LEU A 150 -10.89 -11.36 -6.34
C LEU A 150 -12.15 -11.80 -7.12
N ARG A 151 -12.61 -13.03 -6.93
CA ARG A 151 -13.75 -13.65 -7.64
C ARG A 151 -15.03 -13.69 -6.82
#